data_AF-W9YSW5-F1
#
_entry.id   AF-W9YSW5-F1
#
_cell.length_a   1.000
_cell.length_b   1.000
_cell.length_c   1.000
_cell.angle_alpha   90.00
_cell.angle_beta   90.00
_cell.angle_gamma   90.00
#
_symmetry.space_group_name_H-M   'P 1'
#
loop_
_entity.id
_entity.type
_entity.pdbx_description
1 polymer ?
#
loop_
_entity_poly.entity_id
_entity_poly.type
_entity_poly.pdbx_seq_one_letter_code
_entity_poly.pdbx_strand_id
1 'polypeptide(L)'
;MAPPIYGIYYPENGGYLHICTLGSGAQGTVSLVRSVVDGAQYVRKMTTPIAPLNPGDAAPEVSLYRPHPLIPKLLHSHAYPVFKPKSAHANMESHSMIFEFCNGGTLTRFLHIRASDETERFLPSKLLVWKLFDDLLTAVHFLHQECTPGIVHGDAHTDNVFLHFPNEQSKIPDFCVGDFGRATAIDANVWEAEGQAGERKLKSLDSVPMADRAEYNTQVQELINDLIRVHTNVGMLMTGLRVDDNVGPDDIIPEQKEDKRWPVGLFDCYDRLDDIIARQTPEAYNEFAGICRDVRKFTRQEAARGRGAYEPDDYRGTQPGVYDWEDAGGRDSRWPPEVPSVGNDRPQLCNSLHKLLASSRDIPGPWKIARVDPDSFAVLSTKRLELGYHAWTLKVWPWAAPDLIPTQVEQFGWDGILEVARSMDNGDPDPGASVRS
;
A
#
# COMPACT_ATOMS: atom_id res chain seq x y z
N MET A 1 -12.80 37.79 16.74
CA MET A 1 -12.79 36.71 15.75
C MET A 1 -11.91 35.60 16.28
N ALA A 2 -12.35 34.33 16.20
CA ALA A 2 -11.47 33.21 16.53
C ALA A 2 -10.24 33.24 15.60
N PRO A 3 -9.05 32.85 16.09
CA PRO A 3 -7.85 32.79 15.25
C PRO A 3 -8.08 31.85 14.06
N PRO A 4 -7.53 32.17 12.87
CA PRO A 4 -7.66 31.30 11.72
C PRO A 4 -6.97 29.96 11.98
N ILE A 5 -7.59 28.88 11.51
CA ILE A 5 -7.04 27.53 11.57
C ILE A 5 -6.69 27.10 10.14
N TYR A 6 -5.52 26.51 10.00
CA TYR A 6 -4.93 26.15 8.71
C TYR A 6 -4.66 24.66 8.61
N GLY A 7 -4.77 24.11 7.40
CA GLY A 7 -4.43 22.73 7.08
C GLY A 7 -3.80 22.59 5.70
N ILE A 8 -3.17 21.44 5.44
CA ILE A 8 -2.66 21.07 4.11
C ILE A 8 -3.84 20.56 3.28
N TYR A 9 -4.00 21.13 2.09
CA TYR A 9 -5.08 20.81 1.16
C TYR A 9 -4.56 20.35 -0.19
N TYR A 10 -4.96 19.15 -0.57
CA TYR A 10 -4.72 18.49 -1.85
C TYR A 10 -5.88 18.83 -2.79
N PRO A 11 -5.68 19.61 -3.88
CA PRO A 11 -6.76 20.01 -4.77
C PRO A 11 -7.28 18.89 -5.69
N GLU A 12 -6.68 17.70 -5.66
CA GLU A 12 -7.04 16.52 -6.45
C GLU A 12 -8.51 16.11 -6.21
N ASN A 13 -9.21 15.67 -7.27
CA ASN A 13 -10.54 15.04 -7.21
C ASN A 13 -11.57 15.67 -6.25
N GLY A 14 -11.73 17.00 -6.26
CA GLY A 14 -12.71 17.69 -5.40
C GLY A 14 -12.17 18.13 -4.04
N GLY A 15 -11.00 17.65 -3.64
CA GLY A 15 -10.24 18.18 -2.51
C GLY A 15 -10.09 17.21 -1.34
N TYR A 16 -8.89 17.18 -0.76
CA TYR A 16 -8.61 16.42 0.46
C TYR A 16 -7.78 17.21 1.44
N LEU A 17 -8.03 17.02 2.74
CA LEU A 17 -7.20 17.53 3.81
C LEU A 17 -6.24 16.45 4.31
N HIS A 18 -4.97 16.81 4.53
CA HIS A 18 -3.98 15.89 5.10
C HIS A 18 -4.35 15.50 6.54
N ILE A 19 -4.31 14.20 6.86
CA ILE A 19 -4.40 13.70 8.23
C ILE A 19 -2.99 13.38 8.74
N CYS A 20 -2.30 12.44 8.10
CA CYS A 20 -0.94 12.05 8.45
C CYS A 20 -0.23 11.35 7.28
N THR A 21 1.09 11.23 7.37
CA THR A 21 1.88 10.34 6.51
C THR A 21 1.80 8.92 7.06
N LEU A 22 1.46 7.95 6.20
CA LEU A 22 1.38 6.52 6.54
C LEU A 22 2.73 5.81 6.29
N GLY A 23 3.46 6.23 5.25
CA GLY A 23 4.75 5.67 4.91
C GLY A 23 5.45 6.45 3.81
N SER A 24 6.77 6.34 3.75
CA SER A 24 7.61 6.91 2.69
C SER A 24 8.70 5.91 2.32
N GLY A 25 8.90 5.68 1.03
CA GLY A 25 9.87 4.71 0.52
C GLY A 25 10.41 5.07 -0.86
N ALA A 26 11.10 4.13 -1.49
CA ALA A 26 11.75 4.34 -2.79
C ALA A 26 10.75 4.71 -3.91
N GLN A 27 9.51 4.20 -3.82
CA GLN A 27 8.47 4.41 -4.83
C GLN A 27 7.64 5.67 -4.60
N GLY A 28 7.68 6.27 -3.41
CA GLY A 28 6.84 7.43 -3.10
C GLY A 28 6.51 7.59 -1.62
N THR A 29 5.58 8.50 -1.36
CA THR A 29 5.01 8.75 -0.04
C THR A 29 3.52 8.49 -0.07
N VAL A 30 3.04 7.87 1.00
CA VAL A 30 1.64 7.53 1.22
C VAL A 30 1.12 8.35 2.40
N SER A 31 -0.05 8.97 2.23
CA SER A 31 -0.68 9.80 3.25
C SER A 31 -2.14 9.41 3.43
N LEU A 32 -2.60 9.42 4.67
CA LEU A 32 -4.01 9.37 5.00
C LEU A 32 -4.59 10.78 4.81
N VAL A 33 -5.71 10.86 4.09
CA VAL A 33 -6.36 12.13 3.76
C VAL A 33 -7.87 12.03 4.00
N ARG A 34 -8.50 13.17 4.31
CA ARG A 34 -9.95 13.30 4.46
C ARG A 34 -10.52 14.06 3.28
N SER A 35 -11.48 13.47 2.58
CA SER A 35 -12.21 14.14 1.50
C SER A 35 -13.04 15.30 2.05
N VAL A 36 -12.99 16.44 1.36
CA VAL A 36 -13.81 17.60 1.71
C VAL A 36 -15.24 17.48 1.18
N VAL A 37 -15.52 16.52 0.30
CA VAL A 37 -16.80 16.34 -0.37
C VAL A 37 -17.76 15.48 0.46
N ASP A 38 -17.27 14.34 0.95
CA ASP A 38 -18.07 13.35 1.70
C ASP A 38 -17.56 13.13 3.13
N GLY A 39 -16.42 13.72 3.50
CA GLY A 39 -15.82 13.55 4.81
C GLY A 39 -15.18 12.18 5.05
N ALA A 40 -15.13 11.31 4.04
CA ALA A 40 -14.54 9.98 4.16
C ALA A 40 -13.00 10.01 4.11
N GLN A 41 -12.37 8.95 4.62
CA GLN A 41 -10.93 8.77 4.61
C GLN A 41 -10.47 8.03 3.35
N TYR A 42 -9.35 8.48 2.80
CA TYR A 42 -8.72 7.92 1.61
C TYR A 42 -7.21 7.90 1.76
N VAL A 43 -6.54 7.12 0.91
CA VAL A 43 -5.09 7.04 0.85
C VAL A 43 -4.62 7.82 -0.38
N ARG A 44 -3.79 8.83 -0.17
CA ARG A 44 -3.07 9.53 -1.23
C ARG A 44 -1.66 8.97 -1.35
N LYS A 45 -1.32 8.35 -2.47
CA LYS A 45 0.05 7.97 -2.82
C LYS A 45 0.62 8.97 -3.83
N MET A 46 1.81 9.48 -3.57
CA MET A 46 2.55 10.35 -4.48
C MET A 46 3.87 9.68 -4.83
N THR A 47 4.07 9.33 -6.10
CA THR A 47 5.26 8.59 -6.50
C THR A 47 6.50 9.50 -6.49
N THR A 48 7.67 8.89 -6.31
CA THR A 48 8.91 9.57 -6.65
C THR A 48 8.93 9.90 -8.16
N PRO A 49 9.54 11.02 -8.57
CA PRO A 49 9.66 11.34 -9.99
C PRO A 49 10.45 10.26 -10.73
N ILE A 50 9.87 9.69 -11.78
CA ILE A 50 10.50 8.69 -12.64
C ILE A 50 10.48 9.17 -14.10
N ALA A 51 11.51 8.80 -14.86
CA ALA A 51 11.46 8.93 -16.32
C ALA A 51 10.61 7.77 -16.85
N PRO A 52 9.50 8.03 -17.56
CA PRO A 52 8.71 6.96 -18.15
C PRO A 52 9.53 6.28 -19.25
N LEU A 53 9.32 4.97 -19.43
CA LEU A 53 9.97 4.20 -20.49
C LEU A 53 9.61 4.76 -21.87
N ASN A 54 8.33 5.09 -22.09
CA ASN A 54 7.87 5.82 -23.26
C ASN A 54 7.07 7.07 -22.85
N PRO A 55 7.09 8.14 -23.67
CA PRO A 55 6.28 9.33 -23.42
C PRO A 55 4.78 8.99 -23.32
N GLY A 56 4.16 9.31 -22.17
CA GLY A 56 2.73 9.06 -21.92
C GLY A 56 2.42 7.73 -21.24
N ASP A 57 3.42 6.90 -20.94
CA ASP A 57 3.23 5.71 -20.11
C ASP A 57 2.84 6.12 -18.68
N ALA A 58 1.63 5.75 -18.26
CA ALA A 58 1.26 5.87 -16.85
C ALA A 58 2.06 4.87 -16.01
N ALA A 59 2.27 5.20 -14.73
CA ALA A 59 2.90 4.27 -13.78
C ALA A 59 2.19 2.90 -13.81
N PRO A 60 2.91 1.76 -13.62
CA PRO A 60 2.30 0.43 -13.63
C PRO A 60 1.07 0.33 -12.72
N GLU A 61 1.14 0.98 -11.56
CA GLU A 61 0.06 1.04 -10.58
C GLU A 61 -1.22 1.72 -11.09
N VAL A 62 -1.14 2.52 -12.15
CA VAL A 62 -2.29 3.13 -12.83
C VAL A 62 -2.67 2.33 -14.09
N SER A 63 -1.70 2.01 -14.95
CA SER A 63 -1.98 1.37 -16.25
C SER A 63 -2.41 -0.10 -16.12
N LEU A 64 -1.89 -0.80 -15.11
CA LEU A 64 -2.19 -2.20 -14.81
C LEU A 64 -3.23 -2.36 -13.69
N TYR A 65 -3.76 -1.27 -13.13
CA TYR A 65 -4.84 -1.37 -12.16
C TYR A 65 -6.06 -2.09 -12.76
N ARG A 66 -6.63 -3.04 -12.02
CA ARG A 66 -7.87 -3.74 -12.36
C ARG A 66 -8.77 -3.79 -11.11
N PRO A 67 -10.06 -3.42 -11.23
CA PRO A 67 -10.96 -3.40 -10.08
C PRO A 67 -11.27 -4.82 -9.60
N HIS A 68 -11.09 -5.05 -8.29
CA HIS A 68 -11.40 -6.31 -7.64
C HIS A 68 -11.71 -6.04 -6.16
N PRO A 69 -12.63 -6.78 -5.49
CA PRO A 69 -12.97 -6.54 -4.08
C PRO A 69 -11.80 -6.64 -3.10
N LEU A 70 -10.78 -7.41 -3.45
CA LEU A 70 -9.55 -7.61 -2.65
C LEU A 70 -8.37 -6.76 -3.17
N ILE A 71 -8.63 -5.72 -3.94
CA ILE A 71 -7.64 -4.73 -4.38
C ILE A 71 -8.20 -3.35 -4.00
N PRO A 72 -7.48 -2.52 -3.22
CA PRO A 72 -7.97 -1.19 -2.85
C PRO A 72 -8.35 -0.39 -4.10
N LYS A 73 -9.55 0.20 -4.10
CA LYS A 73 -10.07 0.84 -5.30
C LYS A 73 -9.29 2.11 -5.62
N LEU A 74 -8.75 2.20 -6.83
CA LEU A 74 -8.20 3.44 -7.38
C LEU A 74 -9.35 4.36 -7.79
N LEU A 75 -9.48 5.49 -7.09
CA LEU A 75 -10.56 6.46 -7.28
C LEU A 75 -10.16 7.57 -8.24
N HIS A 76 -8.90 7.99 -8.16
CA HIS A 76 -8.37 9.07 -8.98
C HIS A 76 -6.87 8.90 -9.18
N SER A 77 -6.38 9.28 -10.35
CA SER A 77 -4.96 9.37 -10.65
C SER A 77 -4.69 10.62 -11.48
N HIS A 78 -3.58 11.30 -11.18
CA HIS A 78 -3.12 12.45 -11.93
C HIS A 78 -1.61 12.42 -12.10
N ALA A 79 -1.16 12.54 -13.35
CA ALA A 79 0.25 12.67 -13.69
C ALA A 79 0.67 14.13 -13.55
N TYR A 80 1.74 14.36 -12.80
CA TYR A 80 2.35 15.66 -12.61
C TYR A 80 3.68 15.72 -13.35
N PRO A 81 3.83 16.60 -14.35
CA PRO A 81 5.11 16.77 -15.01
C PRO A 81 6.13 17.38 -14.04
N VAL A 82 7.27 16.72 -13.90
CA VAL A 82 8.44 17.22 -13.18
C VAL A 82 9.40 17.76 -14.24
N PHE A 83 9.70 19.06 -14.16
CA PHE A 83 10.42 19.75 -15.23
C PHE A 83 11.82 19.17 -15.45
N LYS A 84 12.25 19.17 -16.72
CA LYS A 84 13.49 18.58 -17.22
C LYS A 84 14.72 19.10 -16.47
N PRO A 85 15.53 18.22 -15.85
CA PRO A 85 16.97 18.47 -15.76
C PRO A 85 17.51 18.82 -17.16
N LYS A 86 18.32 19.87 -17.34
CA LYS A 86 19.03 20.25 -18.60
C LYS A 86 19.93 19.12 -19.11
N SER A 87 20.16 18.13 -18.26
CA SER A 87 20.94 16.91 -18.44
C SER A 87 20.09 15.65 -18.67
N ALA A 88 18.76 15.70 -18.49
CA ALA A 88 17.89 14.54 -18.68
C ALA A 88 17.43 14.42 -20.14
N HIS A 89 17.60 13.22 -20.69
CA HIS A 89 17.15 12.90 -22.05
C HIS A 89 15.62 12.67 -22.16
N ALA A 90 14.89 12.63 -21.03
CA ALA A 90 13.44 12.38 -20.98
C ALA A 90 12.75 13.29 -19.94
N ASN A 91 11.45 13.59 -20.15
CA ASN A 91 10.60 14.25 -19.17
C ASN A 91 10.39 13.33 -17.96
N MET A 92 10.51 13.83 -16.74
CA MET A 92 10.17 13.05 -15.55
C MET A 92 8.73 13.34 -15.13
N GLU A 93 8.05 12.35 -14.57
CA GLU A 93 6.68 12.48 -14.08
C GLU A 93 6.56 11.87 -12.69
N SER A 94 5.73 12.49 -11.86
CA SER A 94 5.29 11.95 -10.58
C SER A 94 3.78 11.76 -10.62
N HIS A 95 3.28 10.66 -10.09
CA HIS A 95 1.86 10.34 -10.09
C HIS A 95 1.27 10.52 -8.70
N SER A 96 0.19 11.29 -8.61
CA SER A 96 -0.69 11.26 -7.45
C SER A 96 -1.85 10.32 -7.70
N MET A 97 -2.12 9.45 -6.72
CA MET A 97 -3.19 8.46 -6.77
C MET A 97 -3.99 8.52 -5.47
N ILE A 98 -5.31 8.42 -5.58
CA ILE A 98 -6.24 8.34 -4.45
C ILE A 98 -6.85 6.94 -4.45
N PHE A 99 -6.64 6.21 -3.36
CA PHE A 99 -7.20 4.89 -3.12
C PHE A 99 -8.21 4.90 -1.97
N GLU A 100 -9.12 3.94 -1.97
CA GLU A 100 -9.89 3.58 -0.77
C GLU A 100 -8.95 3.20 0.39
N PHE A 101 -9.35 3.55 1.61
CA PHE A 101 -8.56 3.30 2.81
C PHE A 101 -8.87 1.93 3.43
N CYS A 102 -7.83 1.12 3.61
CA CYS A 102 -7.89 -0.12 4.37
C CYS A 102 -7.67 0.15 5.87
N ASN A 103 -8.75 0.15 6.65
CA ASN A 103 -8.81 0.51 8.06
C ASN A 103 -8.15 -0.50 9.05
N GLY A 104 -7.54 -1.58 8.57
CA GLY A 104 -6.85 -2.58 9.39
C GLY A 104 -5.32 -2.46 9.43
N GLY A 105 -4.72 -1.57 8.62
CA GLY A 105 -3.27 -1.45 8.47
C GLY A 105 -2.66 -2.57 7.63
N THR A 106 -1.35 -2.80 7.73
CA THR A 106 -0.63 -3.84 6.97
C THR A 106 -0.65 -5.21 7.68
N LEU A 107 -0.41 -6.29 6.92
CA LEU A 107 -0.18 -7.62 7.47
C LEU A 107 1.12 -7.67 8.29
N THR A 108 2.16 -6.92 7.90
CA THR A 108 3.39 -6.75 8.71
C THR A 108 3.04 -6.28 10.11
N ARG A 109 2.26 -5.20 10.22
CA ARG A 109 1.83 -4.66 11.51
C ARG A 109 1.01 -5.67 12.30
N PHE A 110 0.09 -6.38 11.65
CA PHE A 110 -0.70 -7.42 12.30
C PHE A 110 0.17 -8.55 12.89
N LEU A 111 1.15 -9.04 12.13
CA LEU A 111 2.07 -10.08 12.58
C LEU A 111 2.92 -9.62 13.77
N HIS A 112 3.38 -8.36 13.77
CA HIS A 112 4.09 -7.77 14.90
C HIS A 112 3.21 -7.64 16.15
N ILE A 113 1.97 -7.16 16.02
CA ILE A 113 1.02 -7.08 17.15
C ILE A 113 0.86 -8.44 17.81
N ARG A 114 0.61 -9.47 17.00
CA ARG A 114 0.44 -10.82 17.51
C ARG A 114 1.69 -11.31 18.24
N ALA A 115 2.87 -11.09 17.67
CA ALA A 115 4.12 -11.55 18.27
C ALA A 115 4.44 -10.81 19.58
N SER A 116 3.96 -9.58 19.74
CA SER A 116 4.13 -8.78 20.96
C SER A 116 3.02 -8.99 22.01
N ASP A 117 1.91 -9.62 21.65
CA ASP A 117 0.77 -9.80 22.55
C ASP A 117 0.94 -11.04 23.45
N GLU A 118 1.56 -10.83 24.61
CA GLU A 118 1.80 -11.88 25.63
C GLU A 118 0.51 -12.51 26.18
N THR A 119 -0.63 -11.82 26.02
CA THR A 119 -1.93 -12.30 26.49
C THR A 119 -2.60 -13.28 25.53
N GLU A 120 -1.97 -13.53 24.37
CA GLU A 120 -2.48 -14.44 23.33
C GLU A 120 -3.86 -14.06 22.78
N ARG A 121 -4.34 -12.81 22.97
CA ARG A 121 -5.66 -12.33 22.49
C ARG A 121 -5.79 -12.46 20.98
N PHE A 122 -4.70 -12.28 20.25
CA PHE A 122 -4.68 -12.31 18.79
C PHE A 122 -4.06 -13.57 18.19
N LEU A 123 -4.11 -14.71 18.89
CA LEU A 123 -3.76 -15.98 18.28
C LEU A 123 -4.63 -16.23 17.03
N PRO A 124 -4.02 -16.68 15.92
CA PRO A 124 -4.75 -16.84 14.67
C PRO A 124 -5.69 -18.03 14.77
N SER A 125 -6.96 -17.79 14.54
CA SER A 125 -7.95 -18.85 14.42
C SER A 125 -7.81 -19.56 13.07
N LYS A 126 -8.37 -20.76 12.98
CA LYS A 126 -8.42 -21.51 11.72
C LYS A 126 -9.09 -20.69 10.62
N LEU A 127 -10.16 -19.97 10.97
CA LEU A 127 -10.90 -19.16 10.02
C LEU A 127 -10.06 -17.98 9.52
N LEU A 128 -9.32 -17.30 10.40
CA LEU A 128 -8.42 -16.22 9.98
C LEU A 128 -7.36 -16.71 8.99
N VAL A 129 -6.72 -17.86 9.26
CA VAL A 129 -5.69 -18.41 8.36
C VAL A 129 -6.29 -18.81 7.01
N TRP A 130 -7.44 -19.48 7.02
CA TRP A 130 -8.15 -19.81 5.80
C TRP A 130 -8.58 -18.57 5.01
N LYS A 131 -8.99 -17.49 5.71
CA LYS A 131 -9.38 -16.23 5.10
C LYS A 131 -8.20 -15.55 4.40
N LEU A 132 -7.06 -15.44 5.07
CA LEU A 132 -5.82 -14.93 4.46
C LEU A 132 -5.46 -15.72 3.20
N PHE A 133 -5.47 -17.06 3.30
CA PHE A 133 -5.08 -17.91 2.19
C PHE A 133 -6.03 -17.77 0.99
N ASP A 134 -7.35 -17.80 1.22
CA ASP A 134 -8.36 -17.64 0.17
C ASP A 134 -8.29 -16.24 -0.47
N ASP A 135 -8.13 -15.20 0.33
CA ASP A 135 -8.09 -13.82 -0.17
C ASP A 135 -6.86 -13.57 -1.05
N LEU A 136 -5.67 -13.96 -0.59
CA LEU A 136 -4.44 -13.78 -1.35
C LEU A 136 -4.44 -14.60 -2.64
N LEU A 137 -4.84 -15.88 -2.58
CA LEU A 137 -4.97 -16.70 -3.78
C LEU A 137 -6.03 -16.16 -4.74
N THR A 138 -7.15 -15.63 -4.22
CA THR A 138 -8.20 -15.05 -5.05
C THR A 138 -7.71 -13.81 -5.78
N ALA A 139 -7.01 -12.90 -5.09
CA ALA A 139 -6.43 -11.71 -5.72
C ALA A 139 -5.37 -12.08 -6.78
N VAL A 140 -4.44 -12.98 -6.45
CA VAL A 140 -3.38 -13.41 -7.38
C VAL A 140 -3.97 -14.18 -8.57
N HIS A 141 -4.96 -15.05 -8.34
CA HIS A 141 -5.68 -15.75 -9.41
C HIS A 141 -6.36 -14.77 -10.36
N PHE A 142 -7.04 -13.76 -9.83
CA PHE A 142 -7.67 -12.72 -10.65
C PHE A 142 -6.64 -12.01 -11.54
N LEU A 143 -5.49 -11.63 -10.99
CA LEU A 143 -4.42 -10.97 -11.75
C LEU A 143 -3.83 -11.87 -12.84
N HIS A 144 -3.49 -13.11 -12.49
CA HIS A 144 -2.83 -14.05 -13.41
C HIS A 144 -3.78 -14.57 -14.49
N GLN A 145 -4.97 -15.00 -14.09
CA GLN A 145 -5.86 -15.84 -14.88
C GLN A 145 -7.04 -15.08 -15.50
N GLU A 146 -7.53 -14.02 -14.86
CA GLU A 146 -8.77 -13.34 -15.26
C GLU A 146 -8.52 -12.00 -15.97
N CYS A 147 -7.42 -11.32 -15.66
CA CYS A 147 -7.04 -10.07 -16.33
C CYS A 147 -6.56 -10.33 -17.77
N THR A 148 -6.86 -9.42 -18.69
CA THR A 148 -6.30 -9.43 -20.07
C THR A 148 -5.60 -8.09 -20.35
N PRO A 149 -4.27 -8.09 -20.62
CA PRO A 149 -3.34 -9.21 -20.44
C PRO A 149 -3.31 -9.70 -18.98
N GLY A 150 -2.75 -10.90 -18.75
CA GLY A 150 -2.45 -11.35 -17.39
C GLY A 150 -1.49 -10.37 -16.71
N ILE A 151 -1.51 -10.30 -15.39
CA ILE A 151 -0.73 -9.33 -14.62
C ILE A 151 0.01 -10.06 -13.51
N VAL A 152 1.32 -9.86 -13.40
CA VAL A 152 2.10 -10.21 -12.20
C VAL A 152 2.11 -9.01 -11.26
N HIS A 153 1.91 -9.23 -9.97
CA HIS A 153 2.04 -8.18 -8.96
C HIS A 153 3.50 -7.78 -8.74
N GLY A 154 4.38 -8.77 -8.56
CA GLY A 154 5.83 -8.60 -8.49
C GLY A 154 6.38 -8.17 -7.12
N ASP A 155 5.51 -7.71 -6.21
CA ASP A 155 5.93 -7.24 -4.87
C ASP A 155 4.90 -7.49 -3.75
N ALA A 156 4.18 -8.63 -3.75
CA ALA A 156 3.08 -8.89 -2.80
C ALA A 156 3.54 -9.28 -1.37
N HIS A 157 4.56 -8.63 -0.83
CA HIS A 157 5.03 -8.86 0.54
C HIS A 157 4.06 -8.32 1.60
N THR A 158 4.34 -8.61 2.88
CA THR A 158 3.43 -8.32 4.01
C THR A 158 3.08 -6.85 4.21
N ASP A 159 3.89 -5.89 3.74
CA ASP A 159 3.54 -4.44 3.80
C ASP A 159 2.55 -4.04 2.70
N ASN A 160 2.46 -4.83 1.63
CA ASN A 160 1.57 -4.63 0.49
C ASN A 160 0.30 -5.50 0.57
N VAL A 161 0.10 -6.16 1.71
CA VAL A 161 -1.15 -6.83 2.09
C VAL A 161 -1.82 -6.00 3.18
N PHE A 162 -2.93 -5.36 2.84
CA PHE A 162 -3.69 -4.50 3.73
C PHE A 162 -4.88 -5.23 4.33
N LEU A 163 -5.17 -4.99 5.59
CA LEU A 163 -6.36 -5.50 6.27
C LEU A 163 -7.48 -4.47 6.12
N HIS A 164 -8.68 -4.92 5.76
CA HIS A 164 -9.87 -4.08 5.72
C HIS A 164 -11.01 -4.76 6.43
N PHE A 165 -11.62 -4.07 7.40
CA PHE A 165 -12.84 -4.48 8.07
C PHE A 165 -14.02 -3.80 7.37
N PRO A 166 -14.86 -4.54 6.62
CA PRO A 166 -15.89 -3.95 5.76
C PRO A 166 -16.93 -3.11 6.49
N ASN A 167 -17.14 -3.36 7.78
CA ASN A 167 -18.02 -2.61 8.66
C ASN A 167 -17.62 -2.82 10.13
N GLU A 168 -18.21 -2.03 11.03
CA GLU A 168 -17.90 -2.07 12.46
C GLU A 168 -18.23 -3.41 13.13
N GLN A 169 -19.11 -4.23 12.53
CA GLN A 169 -19.50 -5.54 13.03
C GLN A 169 -18.60 -6.67 12.49
N SER A 170 -17.77 -6.39 11.48
CA SER A 170 -16.81 -7.36 10.95
C SER A 170 -15.70 -7.61 11.97
N LYS A 171 -15.65 -8.84 12.49
CA LYS A 171 -14.65 -9.28 13.47
C LYS A 171 -13.35 -9.76 12.84
N ILE A 172 -13.43 -10.19 11.58
CA ILE A 172 -12.30 -10.68 10.79
C ILE A 172 -12.13 -9.71 9.60
N PRO A 173 -10.88 -9.33 9.24
CA PRO A 173 -10.63 -8.49 8.09
C PRO A 173 -10.69 -9.29 6.77
N ASP A 174 -10.96 -8.57 5.69
CA ASP A 174 -10.55 -8.96 4.34
C ASP A 174 -9.08 -8.59 4.14
N PHE A 175 -8.31 -9.44 3.47
CA PHE A 175 -6.91 -9.18 3.12
C PHE A 175 -6.82 -8.71 1.67
N CYS A 176 -6.53 -7.43 1.49
CA CYS A 176 -6.45 -6.77 0.20
C CYS A 176 -5.00 -6.64 -0.27
N VAL A 177 -4.72 -6.94 -1.54
CA VAL A 177 -3.40 -6.74 -2.15
C VAL A 177 -3.34 -5.37 -2.81
N GLY A 178 -2.31 -4.58 -2.52
CA GLY A 178 -2.08 -3.29 -3.17
C GLY A 178 -0.61 -2.99 -3.42
N ASP A 179 -0.32 -1.76 -3.83
CA ASP A 179 0.99 -1.35 -4.36
C ASP A 179 1.44 -2.10 -5.63
N PHE A 180 0.83 -1.71 -6.75
CA PHE A 180 1.13 -2.27 -8.07
C PHE A 180 2.33 -1.58 -8.74
N GLY A 181 3.21 -0.92 -7.97
CA GLY A 181 4.33 -0.14 -8.49
C GLY A 181 5.37 -0.97 -9.26
N ARG A 182 5.41 -2.30 -9.03
CA ARG A 182 6.28 -3.25 -9.75
C ARG A 182 5.52 -4.20 -10.68
N ALA A 183 4.22 -4.01 -10.85
CA ALA A 183 3.42 -4.92 -11.63
C ALA A 183 3.87 -4.95 -13.10
N THR A 184 3.79 -6.13 -13.73
CA THR A 184 4.12 -6.35 -15.14
C THR A 184 2.97 -7.04 -15.85
N ALA A 185 2.79 -6.74 -17.14
CA ALA A 185 1.86 -7.47 -17.98
C ALA A 185 2.54 -8.74 -18.51
N ILE A 186 1.78 -9.83 -18.56
CA ILE A 186 2.21 -11.13 -19.07
C ILE A 186 1.84 -11.20 -20.55
N ASP A 187 2.81 -11.57 -21.39
CA ASP A 187 2.60 -11.76 -22.81
C ASP A 187 1.59 -12.89 -23.07
N ALA A 188 0.69 -12.67 -24.03
CA ALA A 188 -0.27 -13.66 -24.48
C ALA A 188 0.41 -14.96 -24.96
N ASN A 189 1.65 -14.89 -25.44
CA ASN A 189 2.44 -16.00 -25.93
C ASN A 189 2.85 -16.99 -24.83
N VAL A 190 2.75 -16.62 -23.55
CA VAL A 190 3.05 -17.49 -22.40
C VAL A 190 1.95 -18.55 -22.22
N TRP A 191 0.72 -18.26 -22.65
CA TRP A 191 -0.45 -19.10 -22.46
C TRP A 191 -0.72 -20.01 -23.68
N GLU A 192 -1.12 -21.27 -23.47
CA GLU A 192 -1.38 -22.27 -24.54
C GLU A 192 -2.44 -21.81 -25.54
N ALA A 193 -3.47 -21.11 -25.05
CA ALA A 193 -4.48 -20.42 -25.83
C ALA A 193 -4.99 -19.23 -25.00
N GLU A 194 -5.66 -18.26 -25.63
CA GLU A 194 -6.65 -17.44 -24.93
C GLU A 194 -7.82 -18.36 -24.52
N GLY A 195 -7.59 -19.18 -23.48
CA GLY A 195 -8.64 -19.94 -22.82
C GLY A 195 -9.69 -18.99 -22.24
N GLN A 196 -10.78 -19.56 -21.72
CA GLN A 196 -11.70 -18.76 -20.91
C GLN A 196 -10.93 -18.13 -19.75
N ALA A 197 -11.12 -16.82 -19.55
CA ALA A 197 -10.55 -16.11 -18.40
C ALA A 197 -10.83 -16.90 -17.11
N GLY A 198 -9.80 -17.13 -16.31
CA GLY A 198 -9.86 -17.94 -15.10
C GLY A 198 -9.37 -19.39 -15.23
N GLU A 199 -9.08 -19.89 -16.44
CA GLU A 199 -8.61 -21.27 -16.67
C GLU A 199 -7.46 -21.35 -17.68
N ARG A 200 -6.59 -20.34 -17.74
CA ARG A 200 -5.44 -20.35 -18.66
C ARG A 200 -4.41 -21.36 -18.21
N LYS A 201 -3.78 -22.00 -19.20
CA LYS A 201 -2.66 -22.91 -18.99
C LYS A 201 -1.40 -22.33 -19.59
N LEU A 202 -0.29 -22.49 -18.88
CA LEU A 202 1.02 -22.17 -19.38
C LEU A 202 1.44 -23.17 -20.47
N LYS A 203 2.10 -22.68 -21.51
CA LYS A 203 2.67 -23.52 -22.56
C LYS A 203 3.69 -24.50 -21.99
N SER A 204 3.66 -25.75 -22.46
CA SER A 204 4.82 -26.60 -22.24
C SER A 204 6.06 -25.99 -22.90
N LEU A 205 7.21 -26.04 -22.24
CA LEU A 205 8.47 -25.45 -22.71
C LEU A 205 8.88 -25.97 -24.10
N ASP A 206 8.52 -27.21 -24.41
CA ASP A 206 8.78 -27.84 -25.71
C ASP A 206 8.02 -27.18 -26.86
N SER A 207 6.88 -26.54 -26.58
CA SER A 207 6.07 -25.81 -27.55
C SER A 207 6.54 -24.36 -27.77
N VAL A 208 7.45 -23.86 -26.94
CA VAL A 208 7.98 -22.50 -27.03
C VAL A 208 9.20 -22.47 -27.95
N PRO A 209 9.22 -21.60 -29.00
CA PRO A 209 10.37 -21.44 -29.88
C PRO A 209 11.65 -21.16 -29.10
N MET A 210 12.76 -21.76 -29.51
CA MET A 210 14.02 -21.68 -28.75
C MET A 210 14.51 -20.24 -28.53
N ALA A 211 14.19 -19.32 -29.45
CA ALA A 211 14.52 -17.90 -29.34
C ALA A 211 13.78 -17.18 -28.19
N ASP A 212 12.58 -17.64 -27.84
CA ASP A 212 11.68 -16.96 -26.89
C ASP A 212 11.73 -17.60 -25.48
N ARG A 213 12.40 -18.76 -25.34
CA ARG A 213 12.42 -19.54 -24.09
C ARG A 213 12.97 -18.78 -22.88
N ALA A 214 13.93 -17.87 -23.08
CA ALA A 214 14.50 -17.09 -21.98
C ALA A 214 13.47 -16.10 -21.40
N GLU A 215 12.78 -15.37 -22.26
CA GLU A 215 11.73 -14.44 -21.86
C GLU A 215 10.52 -15.17 -21.28
N TYR A 216 10.13 -16.29 -21.90
CA TYR A 216 9.09 -17.18 -21.38
C TYR A 216 9.40 -17.63 -19.94
N ASN A 217 10.60 -18.15 -19.69
CA ASN A 217 11.00 -18.61 -18.37
C ASN A 217 11.01 -17.47 -17.34
N THR A 218 11.42 -16.26 -17.72
CA THR A 218 11.34 -15.09 -16.84
C THR A 218 9.90 -14.80 -16.42
N GLN A 219 8.96 -14.77 -17.36
CA GLN A 219 7.54 -14.51 -17.05
C GLN A 219 6.90 -15.63 -16.22
N VAL A 220 7.24 -16.89 -16.47
CA VAL A 220 6.81 -18.02 -15.63
C VAL A 220 7.39 -17.88 -14.21
N GLN A 221 8.65 -17.48 -14.08
CA GLN A 221 9.25 -17.25 -12.76
C GLN A 221 8.58 -16.08 -12.02
N GLU A 222 8.23 -15.01 -12.72
CA GLU A 222 7.49 -13.87 -12.18
C GLU A 222 6.11 -14.29 -11.61
N LEU A 223 5.37 -15.13 -12.35
CA LEU A 223 4.13 -15.76 -11.86
C LEU A 223 4.35 -16.57 -10.58
N ILE A 224 5.40 -17.41 -10.55
CA ILE A 224 5.73 -18.24 -9.39
C ILE A 224 6.18 -17.37 -8.20
N ASN A 225 6.86 -16.26 -8.45
CA ASN A 225 7.28 -15.35 -7.38
C ASN A 225 6.09 -14.76 -6.61
N ASP A 226 4.98 -14.44 -7.29
CA ASP A 226 3.75 -14.04 -6.60
C ASP A 226 3.22 -15.18 -5.69
N LEU A 227 3.28 -16.44 -6.15
CA LEU A 227 2.87 -17.60 -5.36
C LEU A 227 3.78 -17.82 -4.14
N ILE A 228 5.09 -17.58 -4.27
CA ILE A 228 6.04 -17.57 -3.15
C ILE A 228 5.60 -16.55 -2.10
N ARG A 229 5.16 -15.35 -2.51
CA ARG A 229 4.67 -14.34 -1.57
C ARG A 229 3.42 -14.80 -0.83
N VAL A 230 2.46 -15.42 -1.52
CA VAL A 230 1.28 -16.00 -0.87
C VAL A 230 1.68 -17.07 0.14
N HIS A 231 2.55 -18.01 -0.26
CA HIS A 231 3.04 -19.08 0.59
C HIS A 231 3.72 -18.55 1.85
N THR A 232 4.65 -17.61 1.71
CA THR A 232 5.34 -16.97 2.84
C THR A 232 4.37 -16.26 3.77
N ASN A 233 3.46 -15.43 3.25
CA ASN A 233 2.51 -14.68 4.07
C ASN A 233 1.60 -15.60 4.90
N VAL A 234 1.10 -16.69 4.29
CA VAL A 234 0.28 -17.70 4.99
C VAL A 234 1.11 -18.46 6.01
N GLY A 235 2.32 -18.88 5.64
CA GLY A 235 3.25 -19.57 6.53
C GLY A 235 3.62 -18.76 7.76
N MET A 236 3.88 -17.46 7.62
CA MET A 236 4.16 -16.56 8.75
C MET A 236 2.99 -16.46 9.72
N LEU A 237 1.76 -16.35 9.20
CA LEU A 237 0.57 -16.33 10.04
C LEU A 237 0.40 -17.67 10.78
N MET A 238 0.56 -18.80 10.09
CA MET A 238 0.49 -20.14 10.70
C MET A 238 1.55 -20.36 11.79
N THR A 239 2.77 -19.87 11.57
CA THR A 239 3.92 -20.24 12.39
C THR A 239 4.09 -19.42 13.64
N GLY A 240 3.71 -18.14 13.63
CA GLY A 240 4.12 -17.22 14.71
C GLY A 240 5.10 -16.16 14.26
N LEU A 241 5.71 -16.34 13.09
CA LEU A 241 6.88 -15.58 12.67
C LEU A 241 6.57 -14.12 12.33
N ARG A 242 7.58 -13.29 12.57
CA ARG A 242 7.71 -11.89 12.17
C ARG A 242 8.57 -11.77 10.92
N VAL A 243 8.49 -10.62 10.26
CA VAL A 243 9.25 -10.34 9.02
C VAL A 243 10.76 -10.31 9.29
N ASP A 244 11.17 -9.99 10.50
CA ASP A 244 12.58 -9.84 10.92
C ASP A 244 13.17 -11.09 11.61
N ASP A 245 12.40 -12.18 11.72
CA ASP A 245 12.91 -13.42 12.29
C ASP A 245 13.92 -14.09 11.33
N ASN A 246 14.99 -14.69 11.90
CA ASN A 246 16.07 -15.32 11.12
C ASN A 246 15.73 -16.73 10.61
N VAL A 247 14.48 -17.17 10.78
CA VAL A 247 13.98 -18.48 10.36
C VAL A 247 12.76 -18.28 9.47
N GLY A 248 12.60 -19.16 8.49
CA GLY A 248 11.45 -19.15 7.59
C GLY A 248 10.30 -20.01 8.12
N PRO A 249 9.09 -19.85 7.56
CA PRO A 249 7.98 -20.73 7.90
C PRO A 249 8.30 -22.22 7.72
N ASP A 250 9.08 -22.55 6.70
CA ASP A 250 9.40 -23.94 6.34
C ASP A 250 10.30 -24.63 7.37
N ASP A 251 10.97 -23.87 8.24
CA ASP A 251 11.73 -24.40 9.38
C ASP A 251 10.82 -24.86 10.53
N ILE A 252 9.59 -24.34 10.61
CA ILE A 252 8.65 -24.54 11.74
C ILE A 252 7.44 -25.40 11.35
N ILE A 253 6.99 -25.29 10.10
CA ILE A 253 5.81 -26.03 9.60
C ILE A 253 5.91 -27.55 9.83
N PRO A 254 7.06 -28.23 9.64
CA PRO A 254 7.18 -29.67 9.92
C PRO A 254 6.79 -30.04 11.37
N GLU A 255 7.27 -29.29 12.36
CA GLU A 255 6.92 -29.50 13.77
C GLU A 255 5.42 -29.29 14.01
N GLN A 256 4.84 -28.24 13.42
CA GLN A 256 3.39 -27.98 13.53
C GLN A 256 2.51 -29.06 12.89
N LYS A 257 3.02 -29.75 11.86
CA LYS A 257 2.35 -30.91 11.24
C LYS A 257 2.35 -32.10 12.19
N GLU A 258 3.47 -32.38 12.83
CA GLU A 258 3.58 -33.45 13.85
C GLU A 258 2.62 -33.19 15.02
N ASP A 259 2.55 -31.94 15.48
CA ASP A 259 1.66 -31.48 16.54
C ASP A 259 0.18 -31.38 16.12
N LYS A 260 -0.11 -31.53 14.81
CA LYS A 260 -1.46 -31.38 14.23
C LYS A 260 -2.12 -30.06 14.60
N ARG A 261 -1.32 -28.98 14.66
CA ARG A 261 -1.78 -27.64 15.06
C ARG A 261 -2.88 -27.11 14.13
N TRP A 262 -2.80 -27.46 12.85
CA TRP A 262 -3.71 -27.02 11.81
C TRP A 262 -4.51 -28.17 11.18
N PRO A 263 -5.67 -27.89 10.56
CA PRO A 263 -6.41 -28.91 9.81
C PRO A 263 -5.55 -29.55 8.71
N VAL A 264 -5.69 -30.86 8.50
CA VAL A 264 -4.95 -31.60 7.46
C VAL A 264 -5.12 -30.94 6.09
N GLY A 265 -6.36 -30.55 5.73
CA GLY A 265 -6.61 -29.88 4.46
C GLY A 265 -5.88 -28.54 4.27
N LEU A 266 -5.51 -27.85 5.37
CA LEU A 266 -4.71 -26.62 5.30
C LEU A 266 -3.27 -26.96 4.92
N PHE A 267 -2.67 -27.94 5.57
CA PHE A 267 -1.34 -28.43 5.21
C PHE A 267 -1.31 -29.01 3.80
N ASP A 268 -2.34 -29.76 3.38
CA ASP A 268 -2.42 -30.29 2.01
C ASP A 268 -2.41 -29.17 0.96
N CYS A 269 -3.12 -28.06 1.20
CA CYS A 269 -3.14 -26.92 0.28
C CYS A 269 -1.80 -26.15 0.30
N TYR A 270 -1.21 -25.99 1.49
CA TYR A 270 0.10 -25.36 1.66
C TYR A 270 1.19 -26.15 0.93
N ASP A 271 1.25 -27.47 1.12
CA ASP A 271 2.24 -28.36 0.52
C ASP A 271 2.10 -28.45 -1.00
N ARG A 272 0.87 -28.40 -1.52
CA ARG A 272 0.65 -28.34 -2.97
C ARG A 272 1.14 -27.02 -3.56
N LEU A 273 1.00 -25.91 -2.83
CA LEU A 273 1.56 -24.62 -3.28
C LEU A 273 3.09 -24.67 -3.24
N ASP A 274 3.67 -25.25 -2.18
CA ASP A 274 5.11 -25.48 -2.06
C ASP A 274 5.65 -26.35 -3.20
N ASP A 275 4.94 -27.41 -3.59
CA ASP A 275 5.33 -28.27 -4.73
C ASP A 275 5.35 -27.50 -6.07
N ILE A 276 4.42 -26.57 -6.30
CA ILE A 276 4.47 -25.66 -7.46
C ILE A 276 5.74 -24.81 -7.41
N ILE A 277 6.02 -24.21 -6.25
CA ILE A 277 7.17 -23.33 -6.01
C ILE A 277 8.50 -24.09 -6.17
N ALA A 278 8.57 -25.34 -5.71
CA ALA A 278 9.77 -26.15 -5.75
C ALA A 278 10.08 -26.65 -7.16
N ARG A 279 9.06 -27.02 -7.94
CA ARG A 279 9.25 -27.54 -9.31
C ARG A 279 9.58 -26.44 -10.31
N GLN A 280 8.99 -25.25 -10.12
CA GLN A 280 9.15 -24.11 -11.03
C GLN A 280 8.90 -24.43 -12.51
N THR A 281 7.95 -25.34 -12.79
CA THR A 281 7.60 -25.73 -14.17
C THR A 281 6.21 -25.24 -14.56
N PRO A 282 5.97 -25.00 -15.87
CA PRO A 282 4.64 -24.70 -16.40
C PRO A 282 3.58 -25.72 -15.98
N GLU A 283 3.94 -27.01 -16.02
CA GLU A 283 3.05 -28.11 -15.70
C GLU A 283 2.63 -28.10 -14.22
N ALA A 284 3.55 -27.75 -13.31
CA ALA A 284 3.22 -27.60 -11.89
C ALA A 284 2.32 -26.39 -11.65
N TYR A 285 2.65 -25.24 -12.23
CA TYR A 285 1.82 -24.03 -12.10
C TYR A 285 0.37 -24.24 -12.56
N ASN A 286 0.13 -25.11 -13.55
CA ASN A 286 -1.23 -25.43 -14.00
C ASN A 286 -2.12 -26.08 -12.92
N GLU A 287 -1.58 -26.51 -11.77
CA GLU A 287 -2.35 -26.94 -10.60
C GLU A 287 -2.92 -25.79 -9.77
N PHE A 288 -2.43 -24.57 -9.95
CA PHE A 288 -2.76 -23.37 -9.16
C PHE A 288 -4.27 -23.14 -9.04
N ALA A 289 -5.01 -23.16 -10.14
CA ALA A 289 -6.47 -23.00 -10.15
C ALA A 289 -7.18 -24.08 -9.32
N GLY A 290 -6.62 -25.29 -9.25
CA GLY A 290 -7.11 -26.37 -8.40
C GLY A 290 -6.97 -26.05 -6.91
N ILE A 291 -5.81 -25.53 -6.50
CA ILE A 291 -5.55 -25.11 -5.11
C ILE A 291 -6.53 -23.99 -4.72
N CYS A 292 -6.72 -22.98 -5.57
CA CYS A 292 -7.68 -21.89 -5.32
C CYS A 292 -9.09 -22.40 -5.03
N ARG A 293 -9.57 -23.40 -5.79
CA ARG A 293 -10.90 -24.00 -5.56
C ARG A 293 -10.99 -24.72 -4.22
N ASP A 294 -9.96 -25.47 -3.85
CA ASP A 294 -9.93 -26.24 -2.62
C ASP A 294 -9.83 -25.34 -1.38
N VAL A 295 -8.94 -24.34 -1.40
CA VAL A 295 -8.82 -23.35 -0.32
C VAL A 295 -10.15 -22.64 -0.10
N ARG A 296 -10.77 -22.10 -1.16
CA ARG A 296 -12.08 -21.43 -1.08
C ARG A 296 -13.16 -22.34 -0.51
N LYS A 297 -13.16 -23.62 -0.88
CA LYS A 297 -14.10 -24.61 -0.36
C LYS A 297 -13.89 -24.81 1.15
N PHE A 298 -12.65 -24.97 1.61
CA PHE A 298 -12.36 -25.14 3.04
C PHE A 298 -12.64 -23.89 3.86
N THR A 299 -12.33 -22.70 3.34
CA THR A 299 -12.66 -21.42 3.98
C THR A 299 -14.16 -21.29 4.23
N ARG A 300 -14.99 -21.62 3.24
CA ARG A 300 -16.46 -21.62 3.39
C ARG A 300 -16.95 -22.64 4.42
N GLN A 301 -16.30 -23.81 4.48
CA GLN A 301 -16.64 -24.84 5.46
C GLN A 301 -16.30 -24.39 6.89
N GLU A 302 -15.13 -23.78 7.12
CA GLU A 302 -14.80 -23.24 8.44
C GLU A 302 -15.69 -22.06 8.84
N ALA A 303 -15.99 -21.15 7.92
CA ALA A 303 -16.94 -20.06 8.18
C ALA A 303 -18.35 -20.57 8.52
N ALA A 304 -18.74 -21.76 8.05
CA ALA A 304 -20.00 -22.40 8.43
C ALA A 304 -19.95 -23.04 9.82
N ARG A 305 -18.80 -23.58 10.25
CA ARG A 305 -18.59 -24.18 11.58
C ARG A 305 -18.58 -23.15 12.70
N GLY A 306 -18.02 -21.96 12.45
CA GLY A 306 -17.87 -20.89 13.45
C GLY A 306 -19.18 -20.26 13.96
N ARG A 307 -20.33 -20.49 13.31
CA ARG A 307 -21.62 -19.85 13.67
C ARG A 307 -22.30 -20.39 14.95
N GLY A 308 -21.61 -21.19 15.75
CA GLY A 308 -22.20 -21.88 16.91
C GLY A 308 -21.32 -22.01 18.17
N ALA A 309 -20.10 -21.44 18.20
CA ALA A 309 -19.18 -21.54 19.34
C ALA A 309 -18.71 -20.16 19.83
N TYR A 310 -18.44 -20.06 21.14
CA TYR A 310 -17.97 -18.84 21.82
C TYR A 310 -16.61 -18.40 21.23
N GLU A 311 -16.55 -17.15 20.76
CA GLU A 311 -15.62 -16.65 19.74
C GLU A 311 -14.23 -16.24 20.28
N PRO A 312 -13.14 -16.68 19.63
CA PRO A 312 -11.83 -16.03 19.64
C PRO A 312 -11.53 -15.28 18.31
N ASP A 313 -12.55 -14.98 17.50
CA ASP A 313 -12.40 -14.48 16.12
C ASP A 313 -12.49 -12.94 15.98
N ASP A 314 -12.39 -12.18 17.08
CA ASP A 314 -12.46 -10.72 17.06
C ASP A 314 -11.08 -10.06 16.97
N TYR A 315 -10.68 -9.76 15.74
CA TYR A 315 -9.42 -9.09 15.41
C TYR A 315 -9.57 -7.58 15.28
N ARG A 316 -10.72 -6.98 15.59
CA ARG A 316 -10.86 -5.51 15.54
C ARG A 316 -9.92 -4.80 16.49
N GLY A 317 -9.51 -5.46 17.58
CA GLY A 317 -8.50 -4.96 18.51
C GLY A 317 -7.12 -4.73 17.88
N THR A 318 -6.83 -5.32 16.71
CA THR A 318 -5.59 -5.07 15.98
C THR A 318 -5.67 -3.85 15.07
N GLN A 319 -6.82 -3.18 14.94
CA GLN A 319 -6.94 -2.01 14.07
C GLN A 319 -5.95 -0.92 14.49
N PRO A 320 -5.47 -0.10 13.53
CA PRO A 320 -4.58 1.00 13.83
C PRO A 320 -5.19 1.91 14.87
N GLY A 321 -4.44 2.09 15.96
CA GLY A 321 -4.84 2.95 17.06
C GLY A 321 -5.82 2.39 18.08
N VAL A 322 -6.27 1.14 17.91
CA VAL A 322 -7.02 0.39 18.93
C VAL A 322 -6.07 -0.41 19.81
N TYR A 323 -5.03 -0.99 19.19
CA TYR A 323 -4.03 -1.76 19.92
C TYR A 323 -3.11 -0.85 20.73
N ASP A 324 -3.05 -1.08 22.05
CA ASP A 324 -2.15 -0.38 22.96
C ASP A 324 -0.79 -1.10 23.01
N TRP A 325 0.23 -0.46 22.45
CA TRP A 325 1.61 -0.96 22.47
C TRP A 325 2.28 -0.77 23.82
N GLU A 326 1.79 0.12 24.70
CA GLU A 326 2.36 0.32 26.04
C GLU A 326 2.00 -0.84 26.98
N ASP A 327 0.83 -1.46 26.76
CA ASP A 327 0.37 -2.65 27.47
C ASP A 327 1.02 -3.95 26.95
N ALA A 328 1.56 -3.95 25.73
CA ALA A 328 2.33 -5.05 25.17
C ALA A 328 3.75 -4.99 25.75
N GLY A 329 4.10 -5.89 26.68
CA GLY A 329 5.30 -5.91 27.53
C GLY A 329 6.70 -5.84 26.88
N GLY A 330 6.83 -5.48 25.60
CA GLY A 330 8.10 -5.26 24.90
C GLY A 330 8.18 -3.86 24.29
N ARG A 331 9.01 -2.99 24.84
CA ARG A 331 9.43 -1.75 24.16
C ARG A 331 10.33 -2.10 22.97
N ASP A 332 9.75 -2.44 21.84
CA ASP A 332 10.46 -2.26 20.57
C ASP A 332 10.08 -0.88 20.01
N SER A 333 10.83 0.15 20.43
CA SER A 333 10.63 1.54 20.03
C SER A 333 10.91 1.82 18.54
N ARG A 334 11.21 0.79 17.74
CA ARG A 334 11.56 0.91 16.32
C ARG A 334 10.36 1.15 15.41
N TRP A 335 9.14 0.86 15.87
CA TRP A 335 7.95 0.92 15.04
C TRP A 335 6.89 1.84 15.66
N PRO A 336 6.83 3.13 15.28
CA PRO A 336 5.66 3.94 15.60
C PRO A 336 4.41 3.28 14.99
N PRO A 337 3.21 3.47 15.57
CA PRO A 337 2.00 2.95 14.96
C PRO A 337 1.89 3.54 13.54
N GLU A 338 1.81 2.68 12.51
CA GLU A 338 1.71 3.05 11.08
C GLU A 338 0.59 4.06 10.81
N VAL A 339 -0.40 4.12 11.69
CA VAL A 339 -1.48 5.10 11.69
C VAL A 339 -1.60 5.62 13.11
N PRO A 340 -1.74 6.95 13.31
CA PRO A 340 -1.97 7.50 14.64
C PRO A 340 -3.20 6.87 15.32
N SER A 341 -3.20 6.90 16.66
CA SER A 341 -4.22 6.28 17.51
C SER A 341 -5.66 6.62 17.12
N VAL A 342 -6.61 5.69 17.34
CA VAL A 342 -8.04 5.90 17.07
C VAL A 342 -8.46 7.16 17.81
N GLY A 343 -8.86 8.17 17.04
CA GLY A 343 -9.03 9.55 17.51
C GLY A 343 -8.31 10.60 16.65
N ASN A 344 -7.34 10.20 15.82
CA ASN A 344 -6.64 11.09 14.89
C ASN A 344 -7.19 11.03 13.45
N ASP A 345 -8.48 10.74 13.28
CA ASP A 345 -9.22 10.81 11.99
C ASP A 345 -9.44 12.25 11.49
N ARG A 346 -8.88 13.20 12.24
CA ARG A 346 -9.02 14.62 12.05
C ARG A 346 -7.86 15.10 11.18
N PRO A 347 -8.15 15.99 10.21
CA PRO A 347 -7.10 16.70 9.50
C PRO A 347 -6.07 17.31 10.45
N GLN A 348 -4.81 17.32 10.04
CA GLN A 348 -3.76 18.04 10.74
C GLN A 348 -4.02 19.54 10.60
N LEU A 349 -4.48 20.15 11.69
CA LEU A 349 -4.83 21.57 11.74
C LEU A 349 -3.89 22.34 12.67
N CYS A 350 -3.53 23.55 12.26
CA CYS A 350 -2.64 24.44 13.00
C CYS A 350 -3.28 25.82 13.17
N ASN A 351 -3.12 26.41 14.35
CA ASN A 351 -3.57 27.79 14.63
C ASN A 351 -2.58 28.87 14.17
N SER A 352 -1.56 28.48 13.41
CA SER A 352 -0.48 29.34 12.94
C SER A 352 0.05 28.79 11.61
N LEU A 353 0.35 29.71 10.70
CA LEU A 353 0.93 29.39 9.39
C LEU A 353 2.36 28.83 9.56
N HIS A 354 3.14 29.43 10.46
CA HIS A 354 4.49 28.98 10.79
C HIS A 354 4.50 27.53 11.29
N LYS A 355 3.61 27.17 12.21
CA LYS A 355 3.50 25.80 12.72
C LYS A 355 3.12 24.80 11.63
N LEU A 356 2.14 25.14 10.80
CA LEU A 356 1.73 24.29 9.69
C LEU A 356 2.93 24.01 8.80
N LEU A 357 3.57 25.05 8.30
CA LEU A 357 4.71 24.94 7.39
C LEU A 357 5.88 24.19 8.04
N ALA A 358 6.24 24.50 9.30
CA ALA A 358 7.31 23.79 10.00
C ALA A 358 7.08 22.27 10.05
N SER A 359 5.81 21.84 10.21
CA SER A 359 5.43 20.42 10.21
C SER A 359 5.18 19.81 8.82
N SER A 360 5.11 20.63 7.77
CA SER A 360 4.76 20.18 6.40
C SER A 360 5.97 19.94 5.50
N ARG A 361 7.19 20.10 6.02
CA ARG A 361 8.44 20.08 5.24
C ARG A 361 8.60 18.81 4.40
N ASP A 362 8.20 17.68 4.96
CA ASP A 362 8.44 16.36 4.37
C ASP A 362 7.17 15.79 3.69
N ILE A 363 6.12 16.61 3.55
CA ILE A 363 4.87 16.21 2.93
C ILE A 363 4.92 16.55 1.43
N PRO A 364 4.87 15.56 0.53
CA PRO A 364 5.05 15.82 -0.89
C PRO A 364 3.84 16.51 -1.52
N GLY A 365 4.16 17.53 -2.31
CA GLY A 365 3.22 18.29 -3.11
C GLY A 365 2.61 17.51 -4.29
N PRO A 366 1.83 18.20 -5.13
CA PRO A 366 1.38 19.58 -4.92
C PRO A 366 0.32 19.65 -3.83
N TRP A 367 0.42 20.65 -2.95
CA TRP A 367 -0.62 20.98 -1.98
C TRP A 367 -0.71 22.49 -1.77
N LYS A 368 -1.84 22.94 -1.21
CA LYS A 368 -2.15 24.34 -0.89
C LYS A 368 -2.37 24.48 0.61
N ILE A 369 -2.32 25.71 1.09
CA ILE A 369 -2.69 26.03 2.47
C ILE A 369 -4.17 26.39 2.49
N ALA A 370 -4.99 25.59 3.16
CA ALA A 370 -6.39 25.88 3.38
C ALA A 370 -6.60 26.58 4.73
N ARG A 371 -7.50 27.56 4.77
CA ARG A 371 -8.16 27.99 6.00
C ARG A 371 -9.36 27.08 6.20
N VAL A 372 -9.48 26.48 7.38
CA VAL A 372 -10.42 25.39 7.65
C VAL A 372 -11.30 25.77 8.85
N ASP A 373 -12.59 25.43 8.76
CA ASP A 373 -13.48 25.43 9.92
C ASP A 373 -13.13 24.22 10.82
N PRO A 374 -12.75 24.42 12.09
CA PRO A 374 -12.26 23.32 12.93
C PRO A 374 -13.32 22.30 13.33
N ASP A 375 -14.60 22.67 13.25
CA ASP A 375 -15.71 21.83 13.70
C ASP A 375 -16.27 21.02 12.53
N SER A 376 -16.42 21.65 11.37
CA SER A 376 -16.97 21.00 10.16
C SER A 376 -15.91 20.50 9.19
N PHE A 377 -14.64 20.87 9.37
CA PHE A 377 -13.54 20.68 8.42
C PHE A 377 -13.78 21.28 7.03
N ALA A 378 -14.70 22.25 6.92
CA ALA A 378 -14.97 22.91 5.65
C ALA A 378 -13.78 23.79 5.26
N VAL A 379 -13.36 23.70 3.99
CA VAL A 379 -12.34 24.58 3.43
C VAL A 379 -12.97 25.94 3.12
N LEU A 380 -12.66 26.94 3.95
CA LEU A 380 -13.21 28.31 3.85
C LEU A 380 -12.52 29.13 2.76
N SER A 381 -11.23 28.92 2.57
CA SER A 381 -10.43 29.58 1.53
C SER A 381 -9.10 28.85 1.34
N THR A 382 -8.49 28.93 0.16
CA THR A 382 -7.13 28.42 -0.07
C THR A 382 -6.19 29.55 -0.43
N LYS A 383 -5.00 29.58 0.19
CA LYS A 383 -3.90 30.45 -0.23
C LYS A 383 -3.10 29.76 -1.32
N ARG A 384 -2.80 30.50 -2.39
CA ARG A 384 -1.91 30.04 -3.47
C ARG A 384 -0.46 30.15 -3.02
N LEU A 385 -0.04 29.20 -2.18
CA LEU A 385 1.36 28.87 -1.99
C LEU A 385 1.54 27.50 -2.66
N GLU A 386 1.92 27.49 -3.93
CA GLU A 386 2.25 26.25 -4.62
C GLU A 386 3.65 25.84 -4.16
N LEU A 387 3.70 25.04 -3.10
CA LEU A 387 4.93 24.40 -2.65
C LEU A 387 5.11 23.14 -3.49
N GLY A 388 6.10 23.18 -4.39
CA GLY A 388 6.34 22.13 -5.39
C GLY A 388 7.32 21.05 -4.91
N TYR A 389 7.08 19.85 -5.44
CA TYR A 389 7.95 18.69 -5.62
C TYR A 389 9.23 18.60 -4.78
N HIS A 390 9.09 18.23 -3.51
CA HIS A 390 10.21 17.68 -2.74
C HIS A 390 10.41 16.19 -3.09
N ALA A 391 11.30 15.92 -4.04
CA ALA A 391 11.83 14.58 -4.28
C ALA A 391 12.96 14.27 -3.28
N TRP A 392 12.63 13.83 -2.08
CA TRP A 392 13.64 13.51 -1.04
C TRP A 392 14.56 12.34 -1.41
N THR A 393 14.16 11.48 -2.36
CA THR A 393 14.95 10.31 -2.76
C THR A 393 15.99 10.62 -3.84
N LEU A 394 15.90 11.76 -4.52
CA LEU A 394 17.06 12.27 -5.23
C LEU A 394 17.95 12.89 -4.15
N LYS A 395 19.06 12.20 -3.81
CA LYS A 395 20.32 12.95 -3.73
C LYS A 395 20.29 13.86 -4.95
N VAL A 396 19.99 15.14 -4.76
CA VAL A 396 19.99 16.09 -5.86
C VAL A 396 21.43 16.08 -6.32
N TRP A 397 21.72 15.28 -7.33
CA TRP A 397 23.05 15.21 -7.87
C TRP A 397 23.36 16.64 -8.32
N PRO A 398 24.52 17.21 -7.97
CA PRO A 398 24.78 18.65 -8.13
C PRO A 398 24.50 19.21 -9.53
N TRP A 399 24.43 18.34 -10.54
CA TRP A 399 24.15 18.64 -11.93
C TRP A 399 22.66 18.73 -12.33
N ALA A 400 21.71 18.23 -11.51
CA ALA A 400 20.26 18.26 -11.80
C ALA A 400 19.53 19.45 -11.14
N ALA A 401 20.19 20.12 -10.20
CA ALA A 401 19.68 21.30 -9.48
C ALA A 401 19.36 22.54 -10.36
N PRO A 402 20.08 22.86 -11.46
CA PRO A 402 19.85 24.12 -12.19
C PRO A 402 18.55 24.19 -13.01
N ASP A 403 17.73 23.16 -12.93
CA ASP A 403 16.80 22.75 -13.98
C ASP A 403 15.43 22.31 -13.44
N LEU A 404 15.24 22.32 -12.13
CA LEU A 404 13.92 22.19 -11.52
C LEU A 404 13.20 23.55 -11.59
N ILE A 405 11.85 23.55 -11.60
CA ILE A 405 11.09 24.81 -11.51
C ILE A 405 11.33 25.37 -10.10
N PRO A 406 11.78 26.63 -9.95
CA PRO A 406 11.93 27.23 -8.64
C PRO A 406 10.55 27.34 -8.00
N THR A 407 10.31 26.49 -7.01
CA THR A 407 9.24 26.74 -6.05
C THR A 407 9.61 27.99 -5.26
N GLN A 408 8.65 28.64 -4.59
CA GLN A 408 9.03 29.73 -3.67
C GLN A 408 10.05 29.26 -2.61
N VAL A 409 10.15 27.95 -2.34
CA VAL A 409 11.14 27.35 -1.42
C VAL A 409 12.57 27.49 -1.93
N GLU A 410 12.81 27.36 -3.23
CA GLU A 410 14.17 27.49 -3.77
C GLU A 410 14.59 28.95 -3.95
N GLN A 411 13.64 29.88 -4.12
CA GLN A 411 13.92 31.32 -4.21
C GLN A 411 14.21 31.97 -2.85
N PHE A 412 13.52 31.54 -1.79
CA PHE A 412 13.63 32.15 -0.45
C PHE A 412 14.29 31.25 0.59
N GLY A 413 14.54 29.97 0.27
CA GLY A 413 14.87 28.95 1.26
C GLY A 413 13.67 28.58 2.13
N TRP A 414 13.66 27.36 2.67
CA TRP A 414 12.62 26.94 3.61
C TRP A 414 12.58 27.83 4.85
N ASP A 415 13.76 28.25 5.34
CA ASP A 415 13.88 29.12 6.50
C ASP A 415 13.29 30.51 6.24
N GLY A 416 13.49 31.08 5.05
CA GLY A 416 12.88 32.36 4.66
C GLY A 416 11.36 32.29 4.58
N ILE A 417 10.82 31.18 4.07
CA ILE A 417 9.36 30.93 4.09
C ILE A 417 8.82 30.85 5.51
N LEU A 418 9.53 30.16 6.41
CA LEU A 418 9.14 30.03 7.81
C LEU A 418 9.19 31.39 8.53
N GLU A 419 10.15 32.24 8.20
CA GLU A 419 10.28 33.59 8.75
C GLU A 419 9.14 34.51 8.30
N VAL A 420 8.81 34.52 6.99
CA VAL A 420 7.65 35.24 6.45
C VAL A 420 6.36 34.76 7.11
N ALA A 421 6.18 33.45 7.27
CA ALA A 421 5.00 32.89 7.93
C ALA A 421 4.91 33.30 9.41
N ARG A 422 6.04 33.37 10.11
CA ARG A 422 6.11 33.84 11.51
C ARG A 422 5.73 35.32 11.62
N SER A 423 6.21 36.15 10.69
CA SER A 423 5.87 37.57 10.60
C SER A 423 4.37 37.78 10.34
N MET A 424 3.79 37.00 9.42
CA MET A 424 2.34 37.02 9.16
C MET A 424 1.50 36.59 10.37
N ASP A 425 1.96 35.60 11.14
CA ASP A 425 1.27 35.16 12.36
C ASP A 425 1.30 36.24 13.46
N ASN A 426 2.34 37.08 13.50
CA ASN A 426 2.49 38.18 14.47
C ASN A 426 1.72 39.45 14.07
N GLY A 427 1.12 39.49 12.87
CA GLY A 427 0.43 40.68 12.36
C GLY A 427 1.36 41.76 11.82
N ASP A 428 2.62 41.42 11.56
CA ASP A 428 3.58 42.32 10.94
C ASP A 428 3.25 42.50 9.44
N PRO A 429 3.47 43.70 8.86
CA PRO A 429 3.30 43.91 7.44
C PRO A 429 4.26 43.01 6.65
N ASP A 430 3.76 42.42 5.54
CA ASP A 430 4.51 41.49 4.68
C ASP A 430 5.91 42.05 4.37
N PRO A 431 6.98 41.45 4.93
CA PRO A 431 8.34 41.96 4.74
C PRO A 431 8.80 41.86 3.27
N GLY A 432 8.10 41.08 2.42
CA GLY A 432 8.35 40.99 0.99
C GLY A 432 7.69 42.09 0.15
N ALA A 433 6.78 42.89 0.72
CA ALA A 433 6.12 43.97 -0.01
C ALA A 433 7.07 45.12 -0.39
N SER A 434 8.20 45.26 0.31
CA SER A 434 9.24 46.27 0.04
C SER A 434 10.27 45.83 -1.01
N VAL A 435 10.30 44.55 -1.40
CA VAL A 435 11.29 43.98 -2.35
C VAL A 435 10.68 43.76 -3.74
N ARG A 436 9.36 43.96 -3.91
CA ARG A 436 8.64 43.82 -5.20
C ARG A 436 8.44 45.14 -5.97
N SER A 437 9.15 46.22 -5.61
CA SER A 437 9.18 47.49 -6.35
C SER A 437 10.25 47.54 -7.42
#